data_AF-A0A3N5M834-F1
#
_entry.id   AF-A0A3N5M834-F1
#
_cell.length_a   1.000
_cell.length_b   1.000
_cell.length_c   1.000
_cell.angle_alpha   90.00
_cell.angle_beta   90.00
_cell.angle_gamma   90.00
#
_symmetry.space_group_name_H-M   'P 1'
#
loop_
_entity.id
_entity.type
_entity.pdbx_description
1 polymer ?
#
loop_
_entity_poly.entity_id
_entity_poly.type
_entity_poly.pdbx_seq_one_letter_code
_entity_poly.pdbx_strand_id
1 'polypeptide(L)'
;GIAKILSGDTGATKTGLMMGTLNYMAPEQIRSSGEVDGRADIYSVGVILYQMFTGRLPFPVDNPGALMLAHLQQPAPDPRSVNPQVPEMAACAILRALEKEPEDRFPTAGALAGALE
;
A
#
# COMPACT_ATOMS: atom_id res chain seq x y z
N GLY A 1 8.63 18.19 -14.01
CA GLY A 1 9.37 16.93 -13.87
C GLY A 1 10.72 17.23 -13.27
N ILE A 2 11.03 16.64 -12.11
CA ILE A 2 12.30 16.84 -11.42
C ILE A 2 12.73 15.49 -10.86
N ALA A 3 13.53 14.77 -11.62
CA ALA A 3 14.30 13.64 -11.12
C ALA A 3 15.77 13.93 -11.44
N LYS A 4 16.46 14.37 -10.40
CA LYS A 4 17.90 14.63 -10.38
C LYS A 4 18.63 13.30 -10.48
N ILE A 5 19.51 13.19 -11.46
CA ILE A 5 20.38 12.03 -11.72
C ILE A 5 21.29 11.82 -10.51
N LEU A 6 21.15 10.66 -9.86
CA LEU A 6 22.17 10.10 -8.96
C LEU A 6 22.87 8.97 -9.73
N SER A 7 23.98 9.32 -10.35
CA SER A 7 24.89 8.36 -10.97
C SER A 7 25.62 7.59 -9.87
N GLY A 8 25.29 6.31 -9.70
CA GLY A 8 26.02 5.39 -8.84
C GLY A 8 25.15 4.18 -8.46
N ASP A 9 25.46 3.03 -9.05
CA ASP A 9 24.83 1.72 -8.82
C ASP A 9 23.51 1.45 -9.57
N THR A 10 23.65 1.09 -10.86
CA THR A 10 22.55 0.70 -11.74
C THR A 10 21.89 -0.62 -11.35
N GLY A 11 22.54 -1.46 -10.54
CA GLY A 11 21.96 -2.72 -10.04
C GLY A 11 21.08 -2.46 -8.81
N ALA A 12 21.63 -1.81 -7.79
CA ALA A 12 20.88 -1.47 -6.57
C ALA A 12 19.69 -0.54 -6.86
N THR A 13 19.83 0.38 -7.81
CA THR A 13 18.73 1.27 -8.21
C THR A 13 17.62 0.52 -8.93
N LYS A 14 17.92 -0.47 -9.79
CA LYS A 14 16.89 -1.28 -10.47
C LYS A 14 16.12 -2.14 -9.46
N THR A 15 16.81 -2.78 -8.52
CA THR A 15 16.18 -3.52 -7.43
C THR A 15 15.38 -2.58 -6.51
N GLY A 16 15.92 -1.40 -6.18
CA GLY A 16 15.24 -0.40 -5.36
C GLY A 16 13.98 0.18 -6.03
N LEU A 17 14.01 0.42 -7.35
CA LEU A 17 12.84 0.84 -8.12
C LEU A 17 11.78 -0.26 -8.17
N MET A 18 12.20 -1.50 -8.40
CA MET A 18 11.29 -2.65 -8.38
C MET A 18 10.64 -2.80 -7.01
N MET A 19 11.43 -2.70 -5.94
CA MET A 19 10.92 -2.77 -4.57
C MET A 19 9.97 -1.61 -4.26
N GLY A 20 10.31 -0.40 -4.74
CA GLY A 20 9.48 0.79 -4.63
C GLY A 20 8.09 0.58 -5.23
N THR A 21 7.99 -0.04 -6.41
CA THR A 21 6.68 -0.39 -7.01
C THR A 21 5.95 -1.48 -6.24
N LEU A 22 6.65 -2.51 -5.76
CA LEU A 22 6.03 -3.63 -5.05
C LEU A 22 5.40 -3.23 -3.71
N ASN A 23 5.97 -2.23 -3.02
CA ASN A 23 5.45 -1.76 -1.73
C ASN A 23 4.00 -1.27 -1.78
N TYR A 24 3.50 -0.87 -2.94
CA TYR A 24 2.16 -0.28 -3.10
C TYR A 24 1.22 -1.17 -3.93
N MET A 25 1.70 -2.34 -4.39
CA MET A 25 0.96 -3.16 -5.33
C MET A 25 -0.23 -3.87 -4.67
N ALA A 26 -1.39 -3.84 -5.33
CA ALA A 26 -2.57 -4.51 -4.84
C ALA A 26 -2.46 -6.05 -4.99
N PRO A 27 -3.10 -6.84 -4.10
CA PRO A 27 -3.07 -8.30 -4.15
C PRO A 27 -3.43 -8.89 -5.51
N GLU A 28 -4.47 -8.37 -6.15
CA GLU A 28 -4.97 -8.79 -7.46
C GLU A 28 -3.97 -8.53 -8.60
N GLN A 29 -3.15 -7.48 -8.49
CA GLN A 29 -2.08 -7.18 -9.46
C GLN A 29 -0.93 -8.20 -9.34
N ILE A 30 -0.66 -8.70 -8.13
CA ILE A 30 0.36 -9.73 -7.88
C ILE A 30 -0.11 -11.10 -8.40
N ARG A 31 -1.39 -11.46 -8.19
CA ARG A 31 -1.93 -12.77 -8.61
C ARG A 31 -1.91 -12.96 -10.14
N SER A 32 -1.84 -11.87 -10.93
CA SER A 32 -1.73 -11.88 -12.40
C SER A 32 -2.63 -12.92 -13.09
N SER A 33 -3.93 -12.65 -13.22
CA SER A 33 -4.85 -13.32 -14.18
C SER A 33 -6.32 -12.83 -14.15
N GLY A 34 -6.62 -11.63 -13.64
CA GLY A 34 -8.00 -11.15 -13.49
C GLY A 34 -8.19 -9.71 -13.96
N GLU A 35 -9.44 -9.26 -14.05
CA GLU A 35 -9.75 -7.85 -14.29
C GLU A 35 -9.36 -7.03 -13.06
N VAL A 36 -8.34 -6.17 -13.23
CA VAL A 36 -7.95 -5.18 -12.23
C VAL A 36 -8.81 -3.94 -12.46
N ASP A 37 -9.65 -3.59 -11.49
CA ASP A 37 -10.47 -2.39 -11.53
C ASP A 37 -9.84 -1.24 -10.70
N GLY A 38 -10.54 -0.12 -10.59
CA GLY A 38 -10.08 1.06 -9.85
C GLY A 38 -9.85 0.83 -8.34
N ARG A 39 -10.24 -0.31 -7.78
CA ARG A 39 -9.99 -0.62 -6.36
C ARG A 39 -8.56 -1.03 -6.08
N ALA A 40 -7.76 -1.34 -7.10
CA ALA A 40 -6.32 -1.48 -6.96
C ALA A 40 -5.65 -0.15 -6.58
N ASP A 41 -6.14 0.96 -7.13
CA ASP A 41 -5.66 2.30 -6.76
C ASP A 41 -6.06 2.63 -5.31
N ILE A 42 -7.25 2.21 -4.87
CA ILE A 42 -7.70 2.37 -3.47
C ILE A 42 -6.75 1.67 -2.51
N TYR A 43 -6.34 0.44 -2.84
CA TYR A 43 -5.34 -0.28 -2.05
C TYR A 43 -4.00 0.46 -2.00
N SER A 44 -3.51 0.90 -3.15
CA SER A 44 -2.25 1.65 -3.26
C SER A 44 -2.27 2.93 -2.42
N VAL A 45 -3.39 3.68 -2.47
CA VAL A 45 -3.63 4.86 -1.63
C VAL A 45 -3.71 4.47 -0.16
N GLY A 46 -4.34 3.35 0.19
CA GLY A 46 -4.35 2.82 1.56
C GLY A 46 -2.95 2.61 2.12
N VAL A 47 -2.02 2.06 1.32
CA VAL A 47 -0.60 1.90 1.71
C VAL A 47 0.05 3.27 1.92
N ILE A 48 -0.17 4.21 1.02
CA ILE A 48 0.37 5.58 1.13
C ILE A 48 -0.14 6.26 2.41
N LEU A 49 -1.43 6.19 2.67
CA LEU A 49 -2.04 6.75 3.88
C LEU A 49 -1.46 6.11 5.14
N TYR A 50 -1.36 4.77 5.17
CA TYR A 50 -0.70 4.06 6.27
C TYR A 50 0.70 4.63 6.53
N GLN A 51 1.51 4.80 5.47
CA GLN A 51 2.85 5.34 5.57
C GLN A 51 2.87 6.81 6.03
N MET A 52 1.95 7.64 5.56
CA MET A 52 1.85 9.04 5.97
C MET A 52 1.49 9.18 7.46
N PHE A 53 0.57 8.36 7.95
CA PHE A 53 0.11 8.42 9.34
C PHE A 53 1.08 7.76 10.33
N THR A 54 1.84 6.75 9.90
CA THR A 54 2.71 5.96 10.80
C THR A 54 4.21 6.20 10.58
N GLY A 55 4.59 6.82 9.46
CA GLY A 55 5.98 6.92 9.01
C GLY A 55 6.59 5.58 8.55
N ARG A 56 5.81 4.50 8.47
CA ARG A 56 6.27 3.14 8.15
C ARG A 56 5.38 2.50 7.10
N LEU A 57 5.93 1.59 6.29
CA LEU A 57 5.12 0.76 5.41
C LEU A 57 4.33 -0.29 6.23
N PRO A 58 3.16 -0.75 5.75
CA PRO A 58 2.40 -1.80 6.42
C PRO A 58 3.14 -3.14 6.43
N PHE A 59 3.97 -3.40 5.40
CA PHE A 59 4.77 -4.62 5.27
C PHE A 59 6.25 -4.26 5.04
N PRO A 60 7.05 -4.05 6.10
CA PRO A 60 8.46 -3.70 5.98
C PRO A 60 9.31 -4.94 5.71
N VAL A 61 9.22 -5.50 4.50
CA VAL A 61 9.91 -6.73 4.10
C VAL A 61 10.87 -6.43 2.94
N ASP A 62 12.15 -6.77 3.09
CA ASP A 62 13.20 -6.44 2.11
C ASP A 62 13.34 -7.49 0.98
N ASN A 63 12.64 -8.62 1.09
CA ASN A 63 12.63 -9.66 0.06
C ASN A 63 11.40 -9.49 -0.85
N PRO A 64 11.56 -9.33 -2.18
CA PRO A 64 10.44 -9.09 -3.11
C PRO A 64 9.34 -10.17 -3.06
N GLY A 65 9.72 -11.45 -2.98
CA GLY A 65 8.76 -12.55 -2.96
C GLY A 65 7.98 -12.60 -1.64
N ALA A 66 8.65 -12.34 -0.52
CA ALA A 66 8.00 -12.26 0.79
C ALA A 66 7.12 -11.01 0.92
N LEU A 67 7.50 -9.88 0.33
CA LEU A 67 6.68 -8.67 0.26
C LEU A 67 5.41 -8.92 -0.56
N MET A 68 5.53 -9.56 -1.73
CA MET A 68 4.38 -10.00 -2.52
C MET A 68 3.44 -10.90 -1.70
N LEU A 69 3.99 -11.88 -0.99
CA LEU A 69 3.21 -12.77 -0.14
C LEU A 69 2.50 -12.01 1.00
N ALA A 70 3.17 -11.02 1.62
CA ALA A 70 2.58 -10.18 2.65
C ALA A 70 1.40 -9.37 2.10
N HIS A 71 1.55 -8.76 0.93
CA HIS A 71 0.43 -8.10 0.26
C HIS A 71 -0.72 -9.06 -0.02
N LEU A 72 -0.44 -10.29 -0.46
CA LEU A 72 -1.45 -11.31 -0.75
C LEU A 72 -2.21 -11.83 0.47
N GLN A 73 -1.54 -12.00 1.62
CA GLN A 73 -2.05 -12.84 2.71
C GLN A 73 -2.04 -12.18 4.10
N GLN A 74 -1.10 -11.28 4.36
CA GLN A 74 -0.90 -10.74 5.70
C GLN A 74 -1.86 -9.58 5.96
N PRO A 75 -2.71 -9.62 7.02
CA PRO A 75 -3.52 -8.47 7.38
C PRO A 75 -2.61 -7.26 7.69
N ALA A 76 -3.02 -6.06 7.26
CA ALA A 76 -2.29 -4.86 7.61
C ALA A 76 -2.35 -4.65 9.14
N PRO A 77 -1.22 -4.29 9.79
CA PRO A 77 -1.26 -3.94 11.21
C PRO A 77 -2.19 -2.74 11.45
N ASP A 78 -2.76 -2.63 12.64
CA ASP A 78 -3.53 -1.43 13.02
C ASP A 78 -2.58 -0.21 13.04
N PRO A 79 -2.83 0.86 12.25
CA PRO A 79 -2.03 2.09 12.28
C PRO A 79 -1.86 2.67 13.69
N ARG A 80 -2.88 2.52 14.56
CA ARG A 80 -2.86 3.04 15.94
C ARG A 80 -1.93 2.27 16.86
N SER A 81 -1.61 1.02 16.52
CA SER A 81 -0.59 0.24 17.22
C SER A 81 0.82 0.78 16.96
N VAL A 82 1.03 1.45 15.81
CA VAL A 82 2.31 2.07 15.43
C VAL A 82 2.37 3.53 15.84
N ASN A 83 1.28 4.26 15.63
CA ASN A 83 1.13 5.66 16.05
C ASN A 83 -0.23 5.86 16.75
N PRO A 84 -0.27 5.89 18.10
CA PRO A 84 -1.52 6.08 18.85
C PRO A 84 -2.23 7.42 18.60
N GLN A 85 -1.57 8.39 17.96
CA GLN A 85 -2.18 9.68 17.61
C GLN A 85 -3.05 9.62 16.34
N VAL A 86 -3.04 8.50 15.61
CA VAL A 86 -3.88 8.34 14.43
C VAL A 86 -5.36 8.31 14.85
N PRO A 87 -6.22 9.19 14.29
CA PRO A 87 -7.66 9.16 14.56
C PRO A 87 -8.27 7.79 14.26
N GLU A 88 -9.24 7.36 15.07
CA GLU A 88 -9.86 6.03 14.94
C GLU A 88 -10.52 5.85 13.57
N MET A 89 -11.25 6.86 13.10
CA MET A 89 -11.85 6.86 11.76
C MET A 89 -10.82 6.68 10.65
N ALA A 90 -9.69 7.39 10.73
CA ALA A 90 -8.62 7.27 9.75
C ALA A 90 -8.00 5.86 9.77
N ALA A 91 -7.78 5.29 10.96
CA ALA A 91 -7.28 3.92 11.10
C ALA A 91 -8.23 2.89 10.47
N CYS A 92 -9.54 3.00 10.74
CA CYS A 92 -10.56 2.14 10.15
C CYS A 92 -10.61 2.27 8.62
N ALA A 93 -10.55 3.50 8.09
CA ALA A 93 -10.53 3.74 6.64
C ALA A 93 -9.27 3.15 5.98
N ILE A 94 -8.10 3.31 6.59
CA ILE A 94 -6.84 2.73 6.09
C ILE A 94 -6.92 1.20 6.07
N LEU A 95 -7.37 0.59 7.17
CA LEU A 95 -7.49 -0.87 7.26
C LEU A 95 -8.45 -1.41 6.20
N ARG A 96 -9.61 -0.76 6.02
CA ARG A 96 -10.57 -1.15 4.98
C ARG A 96 -10.01 -0.99 3.56
N ALA A 97 -9.24 0.07 3.29
CA ALA A 97 -8.60 0.24 1.99
C ALA A 97 -7.56 -0.86 1.70
N LEU A 98 -6.96 -1.44 2.76
CA LEU A 98 -5.94 -2.49 2.70
C LEU A 98 -6.50 -3.92 2.75
N GLU A 99 -7.83 -4.08 2.67
CA GLU A 99 -8.45 -5.39 2.57
C GLU A 99 -7.97 -6.16 1.34
N LYS A 100 -7.88 -7.48 1.47
CA LYS A 100 -7.24 -8.32 0.45
C LYS A 100 -8.12 -8.50 -0.77
N GLU A 101 -9.40 -8.71 -0.55
CA GLU A 101 -10.38 -8.85 -1.60
C GLU A 101 -10.93 -7.46 -1.99
N PRO A 102 -10.95 -7.10 -3.30
CA PRO A 102 -11.38 -5.78 -3.75
C PRO A 102 -12.81 -5.40 -3.32
N GLU A 103 -13.71 -6.38 -3.21
CA GLU A 103 -15.10 -6.21 -2.78
C GLU A 103 -15.25 -5.60 -1.39
N ASP A 104 -14.33 -5.90 -0.48
CA ASP A 104 -14.36 -5.47 0.93
C ASP A 104 -13.84 -4.03 1.11
N ARG A 105 -13.18 -3.48 0.08
CA ARG A 105 -12.64 -2.12 0.06
C ARG A 105 -13.75 -1.08 -0.17
N PHE A 106 -13.34 0.19 -0.24
CA PHE A 106 -14.22 1.24 -0.73
C PHE A 106 -14.53 1.03 -2.23
N PRO A 107 -15.76 1.33 -2.67
CA PRO A 107 -16.13 1.16 -4.08
C PRO A 107 -15.48 2.22 -4.99
N THR A 108 -15.11 3.38 -4.43
CA THR A 108 -14.49 4.49 -5.18
C THR A 108 -13.51 5.26 -4.29
N ALA A 109 -12.57 5.98 -4.92
CA ALA A 109 -11.66 6.89 -4.21
C ALA A 109 -12.42 8.00 -3.47
N GLY A 110 -13.56 8.48 -4.01
CA GLY A 110 -14.41 9.46 -3.34
C GLY A 110 -15.03 8.91 -2.05
N ALA A 111 -15.41 7.63 -2.03
CA ALA A 111 -15.91 6.99 -0.82
C ALA A 111 -14.82 6.82 0.25
N LEU A 112 -13.57 6.55 -0.15
CA LEU A 112 -12.43 6.56 0.76
C LEU A 112 -12.19 7.97 1.33
N ALA A 113 -12.17 8.99 0.48
CA ALA A 113 -11.95 10.37 0.90
C ALA A 113 -13.01 10.84 1.90
N GLY A 114 -14.29 10.56 1.64
CA GLY A 114 -15.38 10.90 2.56
C GLY A 114 -15.33 10.16 3.90
N ALA A 115 -14.60 9.04 4.01
CA ALA A 115 -14.39 8.35 5.27
C ALA A 115 -13.25 8.96 6.12
N LEU A 116 -12.48 9.90 5.57
CA LEU A 116 -11.38 10.59 6.24
C LEU A 116 -11.77 11.99 6.75
N GLU A 117 -12.95 12.50 6.38
CA GLU A 117 -13.54 13.75 6.87
C GLU A 117 -14.27 13.54 8.21
#